data_AF-A0A383F8H2-F1
#
_entry.id   AF-A0A383F8H2-F1
#
_cell.length_a   1.000
_cell.length_b   1.000
_cell.length_c   1.000
_cell.angle_alpha   90.00
_cell.angle_beta   90.00
_cell.angle_gamma   90.00
#
_symmetry.space_group_name_H-M   'P 1'
#
loop_
_entity.id
_entity.type
_entity.pdbx_description
1 polymer ?
#
loop_
_entity_poly.entity_id
_entity_poly.type
_entity_poly.pdbx_seq_one_letter_code
_entity_poly.pdbx_strand_id
1 'polypeptide(L)'
;MDKSSIIFTCILFLALGLFSYNLWKIVRNIRLGKSKNRFDQPLKRTKILLKIAFGQTKLFARPASGILHALVYWGFLVITIGTLEMMIDGIFYQIDERSFHVLGSFYNMATASGDVMAVLVLVSCLMFMFRRLFLKINR
;
A
#
# COMPACT_ATOMS: atom_id res chain seq x y z
N MET A 1 4.60 4.60 29.41
CA MET A 1 5.07 4.81 28.03
C MET A 1 6.50 5.27 28.08
N ASP A 2 7.39 4.56 27.41
CA ASP A 2 8.78 4.97 27.25
C ASP A 2 8.88 6.26 26.43
N LYS A 3 9.94 7.04 26.65
CA LYS A 3 10.19 8.32 25.94
C LYS A 3 10.14 8.13 24.42
N SER A 4 10.66 7.01 23.92
CA SER A 4 10.66 6.66 22.49
C SER A 4 9.24 6.46 21.93
N SER A 5 8.37 5.76 22.67
CA SER A 5 6.97 5.53 22.25
C SER A 5 6.16 6.83 22.23
N ILE A 6 6.43 7.75 23.18
CA ILE A 6 5.80 9.07 23.19
C ILE A 6 6.18 9.87 21.94
N ILE A 7 7.48 9.93 21.63
CA ILE A 7 7.98 10.64 20.43
C ILE A 7 7.40 10.01 19.16
N PHE A 8 7.44 8.68 19.05
CA PHE A 8 6.87 7.95 17.92
C PHE A 8 5.38 8.26 17.73
N THR A 9 4.61 8.18 18.82
CA THR A 9 3.17 8.43 18.82
C THR A 9 2.86 9.86 18.37
N CYS A 10 3.57 10.86 18.89
CA CYS A 10 3.40 12.26 18.47
C CYS A 10 3.67 12.46 16.97
N ILE A 11 4.76 11.90 16.44
CA ILE A 11 5.10 11.98 15.02
C ILE A 11 4.05 11.28 14.17
N LEU A 12 3.57 10.11 14.60
CA LEU A 12 2.55 9.36 13.89
C LEU A 12 1.23 10.13 13.80
N PHE A 13 0.75 10.70 14.91
CA PHE A 13 -0.46 11.52 14.91
C PHE A 13 -0.31 12.78 14.05
N LEU A 14 0.85 13.43 14.08
CA LEU A 14 1.13 14.59 13.22
C LEU A 14 1.08 14.18 11.73
N ALA A 15 1.73 13.08 11.37
CA ALA A 15 1.75 12.56 10.00
C ALA A 15 0.34 12.19 9.51
N LEU A 16 -0.44 11.48 10.32
CA LEU A 16 -1.83 11.11 10.01
C LEU A 16 -2.74 12.35 9.93
N GLY A 17 -2.54 13.35 10.79
CA GLY A 17 -3.27 14.62 10.75
C GLY A 17 -3.02 15.39 9.45
N LEU A 18 -1.75 15.56 9.07
CA LEU A 18 -1.36 16.21 7.81
C LEU A 18 -1.88 15.43 6.59
N PHE A 19 -1.78 14.10 6.61
CA PHE A 19 -2.32 13.24 5.55
C PHE A 19 -3.83 13.43 5.40
N SER A 20 -4.57 13.39 6.52
CA SER A 20 -6.03 13.53 6.55
C SER A 20 -6.47 14.91 6.05
N TYR A 21 -5.77 15.98 6.43
CA TYR A 21 -6.03 17.33 5.94
C TYR A 21 -5.84 17.44 4.42
N ASN A 22 -4.76 16.85 3.88
CA ASN A 22 -4.52 16.85 2.44
C ASN A 22 -5.55 16.00 1.69
N LEU A 23 -5.91 14.83 2.22
CA LEU A 23 -6.96 13.99 1.66
C LEU A 23 -8.31 14.73 1.63
N TRP A 24 -8.66 15.44 2.70
CA TRP A 24 -9.88 16.25 2.74
C TRP A 24 -9.89 17.32 1.64
N LYS A 25 -8.79 18.05 1.44
CA LYS A 25 -8.69 19.04 0.34
C LYS A 25 -8.93 18.40 -1.03
N ILE A 26 -8.32 17.24 -1.29
CA ILE A 26 -8.49 16.51 -2.55
C ILE A 26 -9.95 16.08 -2.73
N VAL A 27 -10.55 15.45 -1.71
CA VAL A 27 -11.95 14.99 -1.76
C VAL A 27 -12.90 16.17 -1.94
N ARG A 28 -12.67 17.29 -1.26
CA ARG A 28 -13.45 18.52 -1.43
C ARG A 28 -13.40 18.99 -2.88
N ASN A 29 -12.21 19.09 -3.46
CA ASN A 29 -12.03 19.54 -4.83
C ASN A 29 -12.69 18.60 -5.85
N ILE A 30 -12.61 17.27 -5.64
CA ILE A 30 -13.28 16.29 -6.50
C ILE A 30 -14.81 16.45 -6.43
N ARG A 31 -15.36 16.74 -5.24
CA ARG A 31 -16.81 16.93 -5.04
C ARG A 31 -17.37 18.21 -5.66
N LEU A 32 -16.53 19.19 -5.98
CA LEU A 32 -16.94 20.38 -6.75
C LEU A 32 -17.20 20.07 -8.24
N GLY A 33 -16.76 18.89 -8.71
CA GLY A 33 -17.03 18.43 -10.07
C GLY A 33 -18.50 18.07 -10.31
N LYS A 34 -18.84 17.74 -11.57
CA LYS A 34 -20.21 17.34 -11.93
C LYS A 34 -20.67 16.10 -11.16
N SER A 35 -21.84 16.20 -10.54
CA SER A 35 -22.53 15.06 -9.95
C SER A 35 -22.77 13.99 -11.03
N LYS A 36 -22.25 12.79 -10.80
CA LYS A 36 -22.57 11.59 -11.58
C LYS A 36 -23.01 10.53 -10.61
N ASN A 37 -24.15 9.90 -10.89
CA ASN A 37 -24.58 8.72 -10.13
C ASN A 37 -23.53 7.60 -10.33
N ARG A 38 -22.88 7.18 -9.25
CA ARG A 38 -21.87 6.11 -9.25
C ARG A 38 -22.36 4.83 -8.58
N PHE A 39 -23.60 4.83 -8.11
CA PHE A 39 -24.26 3.72 -7.41
C PHE A 39 -25.27 2.97 -8.30
N ASP A 40 -25.28 3.26 -9.60
CA ASP A 40 -26.17 2.67 -10.60
C ASP A 40 -25.93 1.16 -10.81
N GLN A 41 -24.68 0.71 -10.79
CA GLN A 41 -24.29 -0.68 -11.07
C GLN A 41 -23.15 -1.17 -10.16
N PRO A 42 -23.36 -1.29 -8.84
CA PRO A 42 -22.29 -1.59 -7.88
C PRO A 42 -21.57 -2.90 -8.22
N LEU A 43 -22.30 -3.99 -8.47
CA LEU A 43 -21.72 -5.30 -8.75
C LEU A 43 -20.83 -5.32 -10.00
N LYS A 44 -21.27 -4.71 -11.10
CA LYS A 44 -20.50 -4.64 -12.35
C LYS A 44 -19.22 -3.84 -12.14
N ARG A 45 -19.31 -2.71 -11.42
CA ARG A 45 -18.18 -1.83 -11.14
C ARG A 45 -17.16 -2.48 -10.20
N THR A 46 -17.61 -3.21 -9.17
CA THR A 46 -16.72 -3.94 -8.28
C THR A 46 -15.98 -5.06 -9.02
N LYS A 47 -16.64 -5.81 -9.90
CA LYS A 47 -15.97 -6.81 -10.75
C LYS A 47 -14.91 -6.18 -11.66
N ILE A 48 -15.23 -5.05 -12.28
CA ILE A 48 -14.28 -4.30 -13.12
C ILE A 48 -13.12 -3.78 -12.28
N LEU A 49 -13.39 -3.25 -11.08
CA LEU A 49 -12.37 -2.78 -10.15
C LEU A 49 -11.44 -3.92 -9.73
N LEU A 50 -11.97 -5.08 -9.35
CA LEU A 50 -11.14 -6.23 -8.98
C LEU A 50 -10.27 -6.69 -10.15
N LYS A 51 -10.83 -6.77 -11.37
CA LYS A 51 -10.09 -7.15 -12.58
C LYS A 51 -8.98 -6.17 -12.95
N ILE A 52 -9.20 -4.87 -12.76
CA ILE A 52 -8.22 -3.84 -13.15
C ILE A 52 -7.22 -3.55 -12.03
N ALA A 53 -7.69 -3.37 -10.80
CA ALA A 53 -6.86 -2.98 -9.66
C ALA A 53 -6.04 -4.16 -9.13
N PHE A 54 -6.68 -5.27 -8.75
CA PHE A 54 -5.97 -6.45 -8.28
C PHE A 54 -5.38 -7.25 -9.43
N GLY A 55 -6.15 -7.46 -10.50
CA GLY A 55 -5.68 -8.21 -11.67
C GLY A 55 -4.63 -7.48 -12.51
N GLN A 56 -4.41 -6.17 -12.30
CA GLN A 56 -3.42 -5.35 -13.03
C GLN A 56 -3.51 -5.48 -14.57
N THR A 57 -4.68 -5.87 -15.10
CA THR A 57 -4.85 -6.35 -16.48
C THR A 57 -4.45 -5.33 -17.54
N LYS A 58 -4.58 -4.02 -17.26
CA LYS A 58 -4.16 -2.96 -18.19
C LYS A 58 -2.64 -2.81 -18.28
N LEU A 59 -1.89 -3.13 -17.23
CA LEU A 59 -0.44 -2.97 -17.21
C LEU A 59 0.28 -4.10 -17.94
N PHE A 60 -0.33 -5.29 -18.00
CA PHE A 60 0.19 -6.41 -18.77
C PHE A 60 0.18 -6.20 -20.29
N ALA A 61 -0.41 -5.11 -20.80
CA ALA A 61 -0.24 -4.70 -22.19
C ALA A 61 1.24 -4.46 -22.56
N ARG A 62 2.11 -4.19 -21.57
CA ARG A 62 3.57 -4.16 -21.72
C ARG A 62 4.17 -5.17 -20.74
N PRO A 63 4.42 -6.43 -21.15
CA PRO A 63 4.62 -7.55 -20.23
C PRO A 63 5.76 -7.32 -19.24
N ALA A 64 6.91 -6.80 -19.69
CA ALA A 64 8.04 -6.50 -18.81
C ALA A 64 7.68 -5.49 -17.70
N SER A 65 7.07 -4.35 -18.06
CA SER A 65 6.67 -3.34 -17.06
C SER A 65 5.49 -3.81 -16.21
N GLY A 66 4.61 -4.63 -16.76
CA GLY A 66 3.44 -5.18 -16.07
C GLY A 66 3.83 -6.16 -14.97
N ILE A 67 4.76 -7.08 -15.26
CA ILE A 67 5.27 -8.04 -14.27
C ILE A 67 5.96 -7.30 -13.12
N LEU A 68 6.87 -6.36 -13.43
CA LEU A 68 7.55 -5.58 -12.39
C LEU A 68 6.57 -4.77 -11.54
N HIS A 69 5.53 -4.18 -12.14
CA HIS A 69 4.54 -3.45 -11.37
C HIS A 69 3.68 -4.38 -10.52
N ALA A 70 3.33 -5.56 -11.03
CA ALA A 70 2.57 -6.54 -10.26
C ALA A 70 3.38 -7.02 -9.03
N LEU A 71 4.67 -7.30 -9.18
CA LEU A 71 5.56 -7.65 -8.06
C LEU A 71 5.58 -6.54 -7.01
N VAL A 72 5.75 -5.28 -7.45
CA VAL A 72 5.72 -4.12 -6.55
C VAL A 72 4.37 -3.98 -5.85
N TYR A 73 3.27 -4.08 -6.59
CA TYR A 73 1.92 -3.92 -6.05
C TYR A 73 1.59 -4.99 -4.99
N TRP A 74 1.75 -6.27 -5.33
CA TRP A 74 1.45 -7.37 -4.41
C TRP A 74 2.45 -7.45 -3.27
N GLY A 75 3.72 -7.19 -3.53
CA GLY A 75 4.74 -7.13 -2.50
C GLY A 75 4.46 -6.03 -1.48
N PHE A 76 4.06 -4.83 -1.92
CA PHE A 76 3.66 -3.77 -1.00
C PHE A 76 2.43 -4.13 -0.17
N LEU A 77 1.45 -4.87 -0.72
CA LEU A 77 0.31 -5.32 0.07
C LEU A 77 0.74 -6.22 1.23
N VAL A 78 1.68 -7.16 1.01
CA VAL A 78 2.21 -8.04 2.06
C VAL A 78 3.04 -7.26 3.07
N ILE A 79 4.00 -6.45 2.62
CA ILE A 79 4.89 -5.67 3.50
C ILE A 79 4.09 -4.70 4.36
N THR A 80 3.03 -4.09 3.82
CA THR A 80 2.19 -3.14 4.55
C THR A 80 1.51 -3.79 5.76
N ILE A 81 1.19 -5.09 5.72
CA ILE A 81 0.63 -5.79 6.88
C ILE A 81 1.64 -5.74 8.05
N GLY A 82 2.90 -6.07 7.78
CA GLY A 82 3.97 -6.00 8.78
C GLY A 82 4.24 -4.56 9.25
N THR A 83 4.24 -3.58 8.34
CA THR A 83 4.41 -2.17 8.70
C THR A 83 3.26 -1.68 9.60
N LEU A 84 2.02 -2.07 9.31
CA LEU A 84 0.87 -1.71 10.14
C LEU A 84 0.97 -2.34 11.52
N GLU A 85 1.39 -3.61 11.61
CA GLU A 85 1.66 -4.26 12.89
C GLU A 85 2.71 -3.49 13.70
N MET A 86 3.86 -3.17 13.09
CA MET A 86 4.92 -2.39 13.74
C MET A 86 4.43 -1.01 14.22
N MET A 87 3.53 -0.37 13.47
CA MET A 87 2.94 0.90 13.88
C MET A 87 2.03 0.75 15.10
N ILE A 88 1.24 -0.32 15.16
CA ILE A 88 0.34 -0.62 16.28
C ILE A 88 1.16 -0.98 17.51
N ASP A 89 2.11 -1.91 17.39
CA ASP A 89 2.99 -2.33 18.50
C ASP A 89 3.80 -1.13 19.05
N GLY A 90 4.21 -0.19 18.18
CA GLY A 90 4.91 1.03 18.59
C GLY A 90 4.07 2.00 19.44
N ILE A 91 2.73 1.96 19.33
CA ILE A 91 1.80 2.73 20.16
C ILE A 91 1.46 1.93 21.43
N PHE A 92 1.12 0.65 21.25
CA PHE A 92 0.67 -0.26 22.31
C PHE A 92 1.85 -1.09 22.80
N TYR A 93 2.74 -0.45 23.59
CA TYR A 93 3.94 -1.02 24.22
C TYR A 93 3.74 -2.35 25.01
N GLN A 94 2.50 -2.78 25.26
CA GLN A 94 2.13 -3.79 26.27
C GLN A 94 1.56 -5.10 25.73
N ILE A 95 1.65 -5.36 24.43
CA ILE A 95 1.26 -6.66 23.89
C ILE A 95 2.53 -7.50 23.76
N ASP A 96 2.74 -8.43 24.70
CA ASP A 96 3.88 -9.37 24.70
C ASP A 96 3.84 -10.32 23.48
N GLU A 97 2.67 -10.43 22.83
CA GLU A 97 2.50 -11.09 21.54
C GLU A 97 2.32 -10.07 20.40
N ARG A 98 2.79 -10.43 19.21
CA ARG A 98 2.55 -9.67 17.98
C ARG A 98 1.06 -9.38 17.79
N SER A 99 0.68 -8.10 17.60
CA SER A 99 -0.73 -7.66 17.56
C SER A 99 -1.60 -8.43 16.57
N PHE A 100 -1.02 -8.93 15.48
CA PHE A 100 -1.75 -9.68 14.45
C PHE A 100 -1.64 -11.20 14.55
N HIS A 101 -1.00 -11.72 15.61
CA HIS A 101 -0.86 -13.17 15.83
C HIS A 101 -2.21 -13.91 15.91
N VAL A 102 -3.28 -13.23 16.32
CA VAL A 102 -4.68 -13.73 16.35
C VAL A 102 -5.17 -14.23 14.98
N LEU A 103 -4.59 -13.76 13.86
CA LEU A 103 -4.90 -14.23 12.51
C LEU A 103 -4.33 -15.62 12.18
N GLY A 104 -3.53 -16.21 13.09
CA GLY A 104 -3.05 -17.58 13.04
C GLY A 104 -2.21 -17.89 11.79
N SER A 105 -2.56 -18.98 11.09
CA SER A 105 -1.78 -19.50 9.95
C SER A 105 -1.61 -18.49 8.80
N PHE A 106 -2.62 -17.64 8.55
CA PHE A 106 -2.54 -16.61 7.52
C PHE A 106 -1.46 -15.57 7.82
N TYR A 107 -1.35 -15.15 9.08
CA TYR A 107 -0.33 -14.19 9.52
C TYR A 107 1.07 -14.79 9.38
N ASN A 108 1.27 -16.04 9.78
CA ASN A 108 2.57 -16.70 9.66
C ASN A 108 3.03 -16.80 8.19
N MET A 109 2.11 -17.12 7.27
CA MET A 109 2.41 -17.13 5.84
C MET A 109 2.72 -15.73 5.30
N ALA A 110 1.91 -14.72 5.65
CA ALA A 110 2.11 -13.35 5.20
C ALA A 110 3.46 -12.80 5.69
N THR A 111 3.78 -13.00 6.96
CA THR A 111 5.03 -12.53 7.55
C THR A 111 6.25 -13.28 7.01
N ALA A 112 6.17 -14.60 6.84
CA ALA A 112 7.26 -15.38 6.23
C ALA A 112 7.51 -14.99 4.76
N SER A 113 6.46 -14.65 4.01
CA SER A 113 6.60 -14.17 2.63
C SER A 113 7.07 -12.70 2.54
N GLY A 114 7.03 -11.94 3.64
CA GLY A 114 7.37 -10.53 3.69
C GLY A 114 8.80 -10.23 3.24
N ASP A 115 9.78 -10.99 3.73
CA ASP A 115 11.19 -10.76 3.39
C ASP A 115 11.47 -11.04 1.90
N VAL A 116 10.87 -12.10 1.36
CA VAL A 116 10.97 -12.44 -0.07
C VAL A 116 10.34 -11.32 -0.91
N MET A 117 9.16 -10.86 -0.53
CA MET A 117 8.49 -9.76 -1.20
C MET A 117 9.30 -8.47 -1.13
N ALA A 118 9.93 -8.17 0.01
CA ALA A 118 10.79 -6.98 0.17
C ALA A 118 11.96 -6.99 -0.82
N VAL A 119 12.64 -8.12 -0.98
CA VAL A 119 13.73 -8.26 -1.97
C VAL A 119 13.20 -8.08 -3.39
N LEU A 120 12.07 -8.71 -3.74
CA LEU A 120 11.47 -8.59 -5.08
C LEU A 120 11.03 -7.15 -5.39
N VAL A 121 10.42 -6.45 -4.43
CA VAL A 121 10.04 -5.05 -4.56
C VAL A 121 11.28 -4.17 -4.73
N LEU A 122 12.32 -4.39 -3.92
CA LEU A 122 13.57 -3.63 -4.01
C LEU A 122 14.20 -3.74 -5.40
N VAL A 123 14.36 -4.98 -5.91
CA VAL A 123 14.89 -5.24 -7.25
C VAL A 123 14.02 -4.58 -8.33
N SER A 124 12.70 -4.66 -8.21
CA SER A 124 11.76 -4.03 -9.14
C SER A 124 11.86 -2.50 -9.14
N CYS A 125 12.00 -1.88 -7.96
CA CYS A 125 12.22 -0.46 -7.80
C CYS A 125 13.55 -0.01 -8.41
N LEU A 126 14.63 -0.78 -8.20
CA LEU A 126 15.93 -0.50 -8.80
C LEU A 126 15.86 -0.53 -10.34
N MET A 127 15.17 -1.52 -10.93
CA MET A 127 14.96 -1.57 -12.38
C MET A 127 14.13 -0.39 -12.89
N PHE A 128 13.05 0.00 -12.19
CA PHE A 128 12.26 1.17 -12.56
C PHE A 128 13.07 2.47 -12.45
N MET A 129 13.92 2.59 -11.42
CA MET A 129 14.81 3.73 -11.24
C MET A 129 15.88 3.78 -12.34
N PHE A 130 16.51 2.65 -12.66
CA PHE A 130 17.46 2.54 -13.77
C PHE A 130 16.81 2.98 -15.09
N ARG A 131 15.61 2.44 -15.39
CA ARG A 131 14.84 2.83 -16.56
C ARG A 131 14.50 4.32 -16.57
N ARG A 132 14.25 4.93 -15.41
CA ARG A 132 13.93 6.35 -15.30
C ARG A 132 15.15 7.25 -15.52
N LEU A 133 16.33 6.83 -15.04
CA LEU A 133 17.54 7.64 -15.06
C LEU A 133 18.32 7.49 -16.37
N PHE A 134 18.46 6.27 -16.88
CA PHE A 134 19.38 5.98 -17.99
C PHE A 134 18.68 5.77 -19.34
N LEU A 135 17.44 5.28 -19.35
CA LEU A 135 16.71 5.06 -20.60
C LEU A 135 15.95 6.33 -20.98
N LYS A 136 16.47 7.03 -21.99
CA LYS A 136 15.83 8.21 -22.59
C LYS A 136 14.64 7.75 -23.46
N ILE A 137 13.53 7.46 -22.80
CA ILE A 137 12.28 7.07 -23.47
C ILE A 137 11.65 8.34 -24.03
N ASN A 138 11.69 8.51 -25.35
CA ASN A 138 10.90 9.53 -26.03
C ASN A 138 9.42 9.24 -25.74
N ARG A 139 8.73 10.24 -25.17
CA ARG A 139 7.36 10.13 -24.67
C ARG A 139 6.35 10.42 -25.75
#